data_AF-A0A9D7JYV1-F1
#
_entry.id   AF-A0A9D7JYV1-F1
#
_cell.length_a   1.000
_cell.length_b   1.000
_cell.length_c   1.000
_cell.angle_alpha   90.00
_cell.angle_beta   90.00
_cell.angle_gamma   90.00
#
_symmetry.space_group_name_H-M   'P 1'
#
loop_
_entity.id
_entity.type
_entity.pdbx_description
1 polymer ?
#
loop_
_entity_poly.entity_id
_entity_poly.type
_entity_poly.pdbx_seq_one_letter_code
_entity_poly.pdbx_strand_id
1 'polypeptide(L)'
;MDAVRTMFGEQRIDAVVHAAAALPDGTPNYFRTALSVNVQGTANLVSAASEAGCARFVYCSSVSVYGTTNDEGALFSETDLPSPEDVYAWSKWAGEEYVRLSCRKGDMMAPLCACQACRPRQAKRGFSLIWPWRRLEAIPS
;
A
#
# COMPACT_ATOMS: atom_id res chain seq x y z
N MET A 1 -11.30 13.15 -18.99
CA MET A 1 -10.70 13.33 -17.66
C MET A 1 -10.77 12.00 -16.92
N ASP A 2 -9.73 11.65 -16.18
CA ASP A 2 -9.68 10.45 -15.33
C ASP A 2 -10.74 10.56 -14.21
N ALA A 3 -11.57 9.53 -14.03
CA ALA A 3 -12.66 9.54 -13.04
C ALA A 3 -12.17 9.81 -11.62
N VAL A 4 -10.96 9.37 -11.28
CA VAL A 4 -10.34 9.65 -9.97
C VAL A 4 -10.12 11.16 -9.80
N ARG A 5 -9.60 11.84 -10.83
CA ARG A 5 -9.33 13.27 -10.80
C ARG A 5 -10.61 14.09 -10.72
N THR A 6 -11.65 13.66 -11.44
CA THR A 6 -12.99 14.28 -11.34
C THR A 6 -13.52 14.22 -9.92
N MET A 7 -13.43 13.06 -9.25
CA MET A 7 -13.88 12.90 -7.85
C MET A 7 -13.20 13.88 -6.89
N PHE A 8 -11.88 14.07 -6.98
CA PHE A 8 -11.15 15.03 -6.16
C PHE A 8 -11.44 16.50 -6.51
N GLY A 9 -11.87 16.78 -7.74
CA GLY A 9 -12.27 18.13 -8.16
C GLY A 9 -13.67 18.51 -7.69
N GLU A 10 -14.57 17.54 -7.55
CA GLU A 10 -15.96 17.75 -7.14
C GLU A 10 -16.17 17.66 -5.62
N GLN A 11 -15.31 16.91 -4.92
CA GLN A 11 -15.40 16.70 -3.48
C GLN A 11 -14.09 17.01 -2.78
N ARG A 12 -14.20 17.66 -1.62
CA ARG A 12 -13.07 17.79 -0.70
C ARG A 12 -12.87 16.47 0.05
N ILE A 13 -11.79 15.77 -0.28
CA ILE A 13 -11.42 14.50 0.36
C ILE A 13 -10.28 14.77 1.35
N ASP A 14 -10.54 14.56 2.64
CA ASP A 14 -9.56 14.79 3.71
C ASP A 14 -8.65 13.57 4.00
N ALA A 15 -9.05 12.38 3.54
CA ALA A 15 -8.29 11.15 3.67
C ALA A 15 -8.68 10.09 2.62
N VAL A 16 -7.73 9.26 2.21
CA VAL A 16 -7.93 8.12 1.32
C VAL A 16 -7.59 6.82 2.04
N VAL A 17 -8.40 5.78 1.86
CA VAL A 17 -8.07 4.40 2.24
C VAL A 17 -8.10 3.56 0.98
N HIS A 18 -6.92 3.23 0.46
CA HIS A 18 -6.77 2.48 -0.80
C HIS A 18 -6.69 0.99 -0.54
N ALA A 19 -7.85 0.33 -0.59
CA ALA A 19 -7.99 -1.12 -0.42
C ALA A 19 -8.24 -1.86 -1.75
N ALA A 20 -8.40 -1.15 -2.87
CA ALA A 20 -8.68 -1.78 -4.16
C ALA A 20 -7.44 -2.51 -4.69
N ALA A 21 -7.60 -3.79 -5.03
CA ALA A 21 -6.56 -4.60 -5.63
C ALA A 21 -7.14 -5.72 -6.50
N ALA A 22 -6.45 -6.05 -7.58
CA ALA A 22 -6.65 -7.27 -8.35
C ALA A 22 -5.92 -8.44 -7.66
N LEU A 23 -6.70 -9.44 -7.27
CA LEU A 23 -6.22 -10.70 -6.71
C LEU A 23 -5.96 -11.71 -7.84
N PRO A 24 -5.05 -12.69 -7.62
CA PRO A 24 -4.83 -13.77 -8.59
C PRO A 24 -6.13 -14.45 -8.98
N ASP A 25 -6.43 -14.48 -10.29
CA ASP A 25 -7.66 -15.05 -10.84
C ASP A 25 -7.41 -16.30 -11.70
N GLY A 26 -6.15 -16.73 -11.80
CA GLY A 26 -5.72 -17.89 -12.60
C GLY A 26 -5.75 -17.65 -14.12
N THR A 27 -6.06 -16.43 -14.58
CA THR A 27 -6.14 -16.14 -16.02
C THR A 27 -4.77 -15.78 -16.60
N PRO A 28 -4.53 -16.04 -17.90
CA PRO A 28 -3.29 -15.62 -18.57
C PRO A 28 -3.06 -14.10 -18.56
N ASN A 29 -4.13 -13.31 -18.40
CA ASN A 29 -4.06 -11.85 -18.40
C ASN A 29 -3.83 -11.27 -17.00
N TYR A 30 -3.80 -12.09 -15.94
CA TYR A 30 -3.69 -11.62 -14.56
C TYR A 30 -2.55 -10.62 -14.36
N PHE A 31 -1.39 -10.86 -14.97
CA PHE A 31 -0.24 -9.97 -14.89
C PHE A 31 -0.57 -8.53 -15.31
N ARG A 32 -1.26 -8.37 -16.44
CA ARG A 32 -1.68 -7.05 -16.94
C ARG A 32 -2.72 -6.42 -16.04
N THR A 33 -3.67 -7.22 -15.54
CA THR A 33 -4.70 -6.77 -14.60
C THR A 33 -4.07 -6.27 -13.31
N ALA A 34 -3.13 -7.01 -12.73
CA ALA A 34 -2.41 -6.64 -11.51
C ALA A 34 -1.59 -5.35 -11.70
N LEU A 35 -0.87 -5.20 -12.83
CA LEU A 35 -0.17 -3.97 -13.16
C LEU A 35 -1.11 -2.77 -13.28
N SER A 36 -2.21 -2.92 -14.02
CA SER A 36 -3.17 -1.84 -14.25
C SER A 36 -3.87 -1.41 -12.96
N VAL A 37 -4.32 -2.37 -12.14
CA VAL A 37 -5.07 -2.07 -10.92
C VAL A 37 -4.16 -1.72 -9.76
N ASN A 38 -3.20 -2.59 -9.42
CA ASN A 38 -2.44 -2.48 -8.18
C ASN A 38 -1.31 -1.47 -8.27
N VAL A 39 -0.70 -1.30 -9.45
CA VAL A 39 0.42 -0.37 -9.65
C VAL A 39 -0.09 0.95 -10.23
N GLN A 40 -0.65 0.93 -11.43
CA GLN A 40 -1.09 2.15 -12.10
C GLN A 40 -2.27 2.80 -11.37
N GLY A 41 -3.26 2.03 -10.92
CA GLY A 41 -4.38 2.55 -10.12
C GLY A 41 -3.92 3.22 -8.83
N THR A 42 -2.92 2.65 -8.14
CA THR A 42 -2.30 3.27 -6.95
C THR A 42 -1.60 4.57 -7.32
N ALA A 43 -0.80 4.59 -8.38
CA ALA A 43 -0.09 5.80 -8.81
C ALA A 43 -1.05 6.94 -9.16
N ASN A 44 -2.12 6.62 -9.90
CA ASN A 44 -3.15 7.60 -10.26
C ASN A 44 -3.83 8.18 -9.03
N LEU A 45 -4.20 7.34 -8.07
CA LEU A 45 -4.89 7.77 -6.84
C LEU A 45 -3.99 8.63 -5.95
N VAL A 46 -2.72 8.24 -5.79
CA VAL A 46 -1.72 9.02 -5.03
C VAL A 46 -1.46 10.37 -5.70
N SER A 47 -1.28 10.41 -7.02
CA SER A 47 -1.08 11.67 -7.76
C SER A 47 -2.28 12.60 -7.61
N ALA A 48 -3.51 12.09 -7.82
CA ALA A 48 -4.72 12.90 -7.71
C ALA A 48 -4.94 13.41 -6.28
N ALA A 49 -4.72 12.55 -5.26
CA ALA A 49 -4.83 12.94 -3.87
C ALA A 49 -3.80 14.02 -3.48
N SER A 50 -2.55 13.87 -3.93
CA SER A 50 -1.48 14.86 -3.72
C SER A 50 -1.84 16.20 -4.35
N GLU A 51 -2.25 16.21 -5.62
CA GLU A 51 -2.60 17.44 -6.35
C GLU A 51 -3.81 18.16 -5.75
N ALA A 52 -4.75 17.41 -5.17
CA ALA A 52 -5.90 17.95 -4.45
C ALA A 52 -5.59 18.39 -3.01
N GLY A 53 -4.34 18.23 -2.54
CA GLY A 53 -3.92 18.59 -1.18
C GLY A 53 -4.43 17.64 -0.08
N CYS A 54 -4.80 16.40 -0.44
CA CYS A 54 -5.20 15.38 0.53
C CYS A 54 -3.96 14.87 1.29
N ALA A 55 -3.84 15.29 2.55
CA ALA A 55 -2.65 15.02 3.36
C ALA A 55 -2.60 13.59 3.94
N ARG A 56 -3.67 12.79 3.88
CA ARG A 56 -3.76 11.49 4.57
C ARG A 56 -4.08 10.36 3.59
N PHE A 57 -3.20 9.37 3.51
CA PHE A 57 -3.39 8.25 2.59
C PHE A 57 -3.01 6.91 3.23
N VAL A 58 -3.96 6.00 3.39
CA VAL A 58 -3.69 4.64 3.86
C VAL A 58 -3.57 3.72 2.65
N TYR A 59 -2.42 3.07 2.49
CA TYR A 59 -2.26 1.99 1.51
C TYR A 59 -2.38 0.63 2.18
N CYS A 60 -3.35 -0.18 1.76
CA CYS A 60 -3.52 -1.55 2.26
C CYS A 60 -2.56 -2.48 1.52
N SER A 61 -1.36 -2.72 2.05
CA SER A 61 -0.40 -3.69 1.52
C SER A 61 -0.68 -5.14 1.98
N SER A 62 0.25 -6.06 1.71
CA SER A 62 0.16 -7.50 2.00
C SER A 62 1.45 -8.02 2.62
N VAL A 63 1.33 -8.98 3.55
CA VAL A 63 2.49 -9.70 4.10
C VAL A 63 3.26 -10.48 3.03
N SER A 64 2.61 -10.84 1.92
CA SER A 64 3.26 -11.54 0.80
C SER A 64 4.41 -10.76 0.16
N VAL A 65 4.52 -9.45 0.42
CA VAL A 65 5.68 -8.62 0.03
C VAL A 65 7.00 -9.17 0.58
N TYR A 66 6.97 -9.85 1.74
CA TYR A 66 8.15 -10.43 2.37
C TYR A 66 8.46 -11.86 1.93
N GLY A 67 7.65 -12.45 1.05
CA GLY A 67 7.83 -13.83 0.59
C GLY A 67 7.36 -14.87 1.60
N THR A 68 7.90 -16.09 1.48
CA THR A 68 7.56 -17.22 2.34
C THR A 68 8.75 -17.64 3.21
N THR A 69 8.45 -18.27 4.35
CA THR A 69 9.45 -18.82 5.26
C THR A 69 9.02 -20.19 5.76
N ASN A 70 10.00 -21.10 5.88
CA ASN A 70 9.79 -22.47 6.37
C ASN A 70 9.88 -22.57 7.91
N ASP A 71 10.17 -21.45 8.59
CA ASP A 71 10.24 -21.42 10.05
C ASP A 71 8.83 -21.30 10.65
N GLU A 72 8.40 -22.35 11.34
CA GLU A 72 7.10 -22.45 12.02
C GLU A 72 7.06 -21.58 13.29
N GLY A 73 7.09 -20.26 13.09
CA GLY A 73 7.11 -19.28 14.18
C GLY A 73 7.61 -17.91 13.74
N ALA A 74 8.27 -17.82 12.58
CA ALA A 74 8.75 -16.57 12.05
C ALA A 74 7.60 -15.57 11.81
N LEU A 75 7.83 -14.36 12.31
CA LEU A 75 7.02 -13.18 12.06
C LEU A 75 7.86 -12.25 11.19
N PHE A 76 7.26 -11.72 10.14
CA PHE A 76 7.88 -10.64 9.39
C PHE A 76 7.71 -9.31 10.15
N SER A 77 8.77 -8.53 10.17
CA SER A 77 8.78 -7.15 10.61
C SER A 77 8.71 -6.21 9.42
N GLU A 78 8.16 -5.01 9.62
CA GLU A 78 8.10 -3.98 8.59
C GLU A 78 9.50 -3.51 8.12
N THR A 79 10.55 -3.80 8.89
CA THR A 79 11.94 -3.52 8.51
C THR A 79 12.61 -4.65 7.71
N ASP A 80 11.95 -5.79 7.56
CA ASP A 80 12.49 -6.89 6.77
C ASP A 80 12.56 -6.48 5.29
N LEU A 81 13.52 -7.07 4.57
CA LEU A 81 13.67 -6.80 3.15
C LEU A 81 12.51 -7.43 2.37
N PRO A 82 11.88 -6.69 1.45
CA PRO A 82 10.92 -7.25 0.52
C PRO A 82 11.53 -8.38 -0.30
N SER A 83 10.81 -9.50 -0.41
CA SER A 83 11.16 -10.65 -1.23
C SER A 83 9.91 -11.20 -1.92
N PRO A 84 9.28 -10.43 -2.83
CA PRO A 84 8.05 -10.83 -3.47
C PRO A 84 8.26 -12.05 -4.38
N GLU A 85 7.48 -13.10 -4.15
CA GLU A 85 7.59 -14.39 -4.87
C GLU A 85 6.57 -14.56 -6.00
N ASP A 86 5.57 -13.66 -6.08
CA ASP A 86 4.55 -13.68 -7.11
C ASP A 86 4.17 -12.27 -7.60
N VAL A 87 3.34 -12.23 -8.65
CA VAL A 87 2.86 -11.00 -9.28
C VAL A 87 2.06 -10.13 -8.31
N TYR A 88 1.25 -10.74 -7.44
CA TYR A 88 0.44 -10.01 -6.48
C TYR A 88 1.36 -9.31 -5.46
N ALA A 89 2.24 -10.06 -4.80
CA ALA A 89 3.24 -9.58 -3.87
C ALA A 89 4.09 -8.46 -4.48
N TRP A 90 4.61 -8.67 -5.69
CA TRP A 90 5.40 -7.66 -6.39
C TRP A 90 4.59 -6.39 -6.66
N SER A 91 3.34 -6.54 -7.10
CA SER A 91 2.47 -5.38 -7.38
C SER A 91 2.09 -4.59 -6.13
N LYS A 92 1.91 -5.27 -4.99
CA LYS A 92 1.68 -4.62 -3.68
C LYS A 92 2.93 -3.87 -3.23
N TRP A 93 4.10 -4.50 -3.33
CA TRP A 93 5.38 -3.87 -3.03
C TRP A 93 5.64 -2.63 -3.90
N ALA A 94 5.41 -2.72 -5.21
CA ALA A 94 5.55 -1.58 -6.11
C ALA A 94 4.61 -0.41 -5.71
N GLY A 95 3.39 -0.71 -5.26
CA GLY A 95 2.48 0.27 -4.69
C GLY A 95 3.00 0.90 -3.40
N GLU A 96 3.61 0.11 -2.50
CA GLU A 96 4.27 0.63 -1.29
C GLU A 96 5.37 1.64 -1.64
N GLU A 97 6.25 1.28 -2.57
CA GLU A 97 7.36 2.13 -2.98
C GLU A 97 6.86 3.45 -3.58
N TYR A 98 5.81 3.41 -4.40
CA TYR A 98 5.21 4.63 -4.94
C TYR A 98 4.70 5.54 -3.83
N VAL A 99 3.94 5.00 -2.88
CA VAL A 99 3.41 5.75 -1.73
C VAL A 99 4.54 6.34 -0.88
N ARG A 100 5.60 5.55 -0.59
CA ARG A 100 6.78 6.01 0.14
C ARG A 100 7.47 7.17 -0.57
N LEU A 101 7.67 7.08 -1.89
CA LEU A 101 8.30 8.13 -2.68
C LEU A 101 7.48 9.42 -2.68
N SER A 102 6.15 9.33 -2.80
CA SER A 102 5.28 10.51 -2.74
C SER A 102 5.29 11.18 -1.36
N CYS A 103 5.42 10.42 -0.28
CA CYS A 103 5.55 11.01 1.06
C CYS A 103 6.87 11.76 1.25
N ARG A 104 7.98 11.23 0.72
CA ARG A 104 9.32 11.85 0.83
C ARG A 104 9.39 13.22 0.18
N LYS A 105 8.60 13.47 -0.86
CA LYS A 105 8.51 14.77 -1.52
C LYS A 105 7.78 15.84 -0.68
N GLY A 106 7.20 15.46 0.46
CA GLY A 106 6.42 16.36 1.32
C GLY A 106 4.98 16.53 0.88
N ASP A 107 4.58 15.83 -0.19
CA ASP A 107 3.27 15.98 -0.82
C ASP A 107 2.13 15.28 -0.05
N MET A 108 2.47 14.35 0.86
CA MET A 108 1.49 13.48 1.53
C MET A 108 2.03 12.87 2.82
N MET A 109 1.17 12.63 3.83
CA MET A 109 1.44 11.68 4.92
C MET A 109 0.68 10.39 4.66
N ALA A 110 1.41 9.29 4.44
CA ALA A 110 0.79 8.00 4.20
C ALA A 110 1.23 6.92 5.20
N PRO A 111 0.35 6.43 6.08
CA PRO A 111 0.55 5.14 6.72
C PRO A 111 0.46 4.00 5.70
N LEU A 112 1.46 3.11 5.69
CA LEU A 112 1.37 1.82 5.03
C LEU A 112 0.81 0.80 6.02
N CYS A 113 -0.25 0.10 5.64
CA CYS A 113 -0.87 -0.95 6.44
C CYS A 113 -0.68 -2.28 5.71
N ALA A 114 0.28 -3.11 6.12
CA ALA A 114 0.37 -4.49 5.63
C ALA A 114 -0.77 -5.31 6.24
N CYS A 115 -1.86 -5.49 5.50
CA CYS A 115 -3.02 -6.23 5.98
C CYS A 115 -3.01 -7.64 5.42
N GLN A 116 -2.55 -8.60 6.23
CA GLN A 116 -3.06 -9.98 6.27
C GLN A 116 -2.48 -10.69 7.50
N ALA A 117 -3.30 -10.81 8.54
CA ALA A 117 -3.23 -11.84 9.58
C ALA A 117 -1.84 -12.27 10.09
N CYS A 118 -1.45 -11.67 11.23
CA CYS A 118 -0.88 -12.47 12.33
C CYS A 118 -1.70 -13.79 12.44
N ARG A 119 -1.04 -14.95 12.30
CA ARG A 119 -1.68 -16.28 12.08
C ARG A 119 -2.86 -16.59 13.04
N PRO A 120 -3.80 -17.51 12.69
CA PRO A 120 -5.04 -17.77 13.45
C PRO A 120 -4.89 -18.39 14.85
N ARG A 121 -3.69 -18.49 15.44
CA ARG A 121 -3.50 -19.15 16.74
C ARG A 121 -3.13 -18.25 17.92
N GLN A 122 -2.98 -16.94 17.72
CA GLN A 122 -2.79 -15.99 18.83
C GLN A 122 -3.55 -14.68 18.63
N ALA A 123 -4.88 -14.77 18.56
CA ALA A 123 -5.76 -13.63 18.80
C ALA A 123 -5.74 -13.26 20.29
N LYS A 124 -4.69 -12.55 20.75
CA LYS A 124 -4.69 -11.86 22.06
C LYS A 124 -4.11 -10.45 22.05
N ARG A 125 -3.69 -9.91 20.91
CA ARG A 125 -3.30 -8.50 20.78
C ARG A 125 -3.97 -7.91 19.55
N GLY A 126 -4.76 -6.86 19.78
CA GLY A 126 -5.61 -6.24 18.77
C GLY A 126 -4.84 -5.66 17.59
N PHE A 127 -5.61 -5.26 16.58
CA PHE A 127 -5.15 -4.43 15.47
C PHE A 127 -4.26 -3.30 15.99
N SER A 128 -2.99 -3.32 15.64
CA SER A 128 -2.15 -2.13 15.77
C SER A 128 -2.00 -1.56 14.37
N LEU A 129 -2.57 -0.38 14.15
CA LEU A 129 -2.09 0.53 13.11
C LEU A 129 -0.69 0.96 13.57
N ILE A 130 0.38 0.26 13.15
CA ILE A 130 1.76 0.51 13.62
C ILE A 130 2.41 1.68 12.84
N TRP A 131 1.61 2.65 12.39
CA TRP A 131 2.12 3.98 12.12
C TRP A 131 1.46 4.93 13.12
N PRO A 132 2.15 5.41 14.17
CA PRO A 132 1.69 6.65 14.79
C PRO A 132 1.57 7.68 13.66
N TRP A 133 0.58 8.57 13.67
CA TRP A 133 0.40 9.66 12.71
C TRP A 133 1.58 10.67 12.75
N ARG A 134 2.81 10.20 12.57
CA ARG A 134 4.03 10.98 12.51
C ARG A 134 4.35 11.17 11.04
N ARG A 135 4.55 12.44 10.70
CA ARG A 135 5.12 12.88 9.44
C ARG A 135 6.36 12.01 9.21
N LEU A 136 6.46 11.34 8.06
CA LEU A 136 7.73 10.75 7.65
C LEU A 136 8.72 11.91 7.61
N GLU A 137 9.58 12.01 8.62
CA GLU A 137 10.60 13.04 8.65
C GLU A 137 11.53 12.80 7.46
N ALA A 138 11.75 13.85 6.67
CA ALA A 138 12.71 13.80 5.58
C ALA A 138 14.05 13.34 6.14
N ILE A 139 14.63 12.28 5.57
CA ILE A 139 16.00 11.88 5.90
C ILE A 139 16.89 13.06 5.47
N PRO A 140 17.67 13.67 6.37
CA PRO A 140 18.51 14.81 6.00
C PRO A 140 19.53 14.37 4.95
N SER A 141 19.73 15.25 3.96
CA SER A 141 20.64 15.11 2.82
C SER A 141 22.09 14.90 3.24
#